data_AF-A0A9E0ZX28-F1
#
_entry.id   AF-A0A9E0ZX28-F1
#
_cell.length_a   1.000
_cell.length_b   1.000
_cell.length_c   1.000
_cell.angle_alpha   90.00
_cell.angle_beta   90.00
_cell.angle_gamma   90.00
#
_symmetry.space_group_name_H-M   'P 1'
#
loop_
_entity.id
_entity.type
_entity.pdbx_description
1 polymer ?
#
loop_
_entity_poly.entity_id
_entity_poly.type
_entity_poly.pdbx_seq_one_letter_code
_entity_poly.pdbx_strand_id
1 'polypeptide(L)' 'MAYNEKRIYVEIPRKLKEIRFRVKPEEFQVYEEAAQKAGYPSMRQFYLDAIQEKVEKILN' A
#
# COMPACT_ATOMS: atom_id res chain seq x y z
N MET A 1 -0.57 2.25 -48.92
CA MET A 1 -1.57 1.69 -47.98
C MET A 1 -1.98 2.78 -47.03
N ALA A 2 -3.29 2.95 -46.85
CA ALA A 2 -3.89 4.03 -46.06
C ALA A 2 -3.46 3.97 -44.59
N TYR A 3 -3.12 5.14 -44.05
CA TYR A 3 -2.88 5.36 -42.63
C TYR A 3 -4.10 4.90 -41.83
N ASN A 4 -3.90 3.92 -40.96
CA ASN A 4 -4.80 3.68 -39.84
C ASN A 4 -3.96 3.41 -38.61
N GLU A 5 -3.28 4.46 -38.16
CA GLU A 5 -2.78 4.56 -36.79
C GLU A 5 -4.00 4.59 -35.86
N LYS A 6 -4.53 3.41 -35.55
CA LYS A 6 -5.43 3.26 -34.40
C LYS A 6 -4.60 3.59 -33.16
N ARG A 7 -4.63 4.86 -32.77
CA ARG A 7 -4.19 5.30 -31.44
C ARG A 7 -5.13 4.64 -30.45
N ILE A 8 -4.72 3.46 -29.99
CA ILE A 8 -5.31 2.82 -28.82
C ILE A 8 -4.90 3.73 -27.67
N TYR A 9 -5.76 4.67 -27.30
CA TYR A 9 -5.70 5.28 -25.99
C TYR A 9 -5.96 4.13 -25.01
N VAL A 10 -4.88 3.49 -24.54
CA VAL A 10 -4.97 2.52 -23.46
C VAL A 10 -5.38 3.34 -22.25
N GLU A 11 -6.68 3.43 -21.99
CA GLU A 11 -7.20 3.85 -20.70
C GLU A 11 -6.72 2.81 -19.69
N ILE A 12 -5.53 3.04 -19.15
CA ILE A 12 -4.97 2.23 -18.07
C ILE A 12 -5.99 2.39 -16.94
N PRO A 13 -6.69 1.32 -16.53
CA PRO A 13 -7.45 1.38 -15.29
C PRO A 13 -6.42 1.80 -14.25
N ARG A 14 -6.70 2.87 -13.49
CA ARG A 14 -5.87 3.38 -12.39
C ARG A 14 -5.72 2.29 -11.30
N LYS A 15 -5.06 1.19 -11.62
CA LYS A 15 -4.99 -0.01 -10.80
C LYS A 15 -4.28 0.38 -9.51
N LEU A 16 -4.93 0.05 -8.39
CA LEU A 16 -4.34 0.18 -7.07
C LEU A 16 -2.99 -0.55 -7.09
N LYS A 17 -1.93 0.16 -6.66
CA LYS A 17 -0.61 -0.46 -6.51
C LYS A 17 -0.58 -1.19 -5.17
N GLU A 18 -0.12 -2.43 -5.18
CA GLU A 18 0.13 -3.18 -3.95
C GLU A 18 1.48 -2.79 -3.36
N ILE A 19 1.51 -2.58 -2.05
CA ILE A 19 2.75 -2.44 -1.28
C ILE A 19 3.01 -3.78 -0.60
N ARG A 20 4.16 -4.39 -0.87
CA ARG A 20 4.57 -5.66 -0.26
C ARG A 20 5.81 -5.42 0.58
N PHE A 21 5.72 -5.79 1.86
CA PHE A 21 6.84 -5.72 2.79
C PHE A 21 7.47 -7.10 2.93
N ARG A 22 8.80 -7.16 2.84
CA ARG A 22 9.56 -8.31 3.30
C ARG A 22 10.09 -7.97 4.67
N VAL A 23 9.75 -8.81 5.64
CA VAL A 23 10.03 -8.58 7.05
C VAL A 23 10.59 -9.87 7.64
N LYS A 24 11.49 -9.78 8.62
CA LYS A 24 11.92 -10.96 9.36
C LYS A 24 10.75 -11.50 10.21
N PRO A 25 10.72 -12.81 10.51
CA PRO A 25 9.66 -13.38 11.34
C PRO A 25 9.54 -12.74 12.73
N GLU A 26 10.68 -12.40 13.34
CA GLU A 26 10.75 -11.78 14.67
C GLU A 26 10.10 -10.39 14.68
N GLU A 27 10.41 -9.58 13.68
CA GLU A 27 9.85 -8.24 13.51
C GLU A 27 8.34 -8.30 13.22
N PHE A 28 7.90 -9.30 12.44
CA PHE A 28 6.49 -9.51 12.14
C PHE A 28 5.66 -9.80 13.41
N GLN A 29 6.19 -10.61 14.33
CA GLN A 29 5.51 -10.91 15.60
C GLN A 29 5.31 -9.65 16.45
N VAL A 30 6.33 -8.79 16.52
CA VAL A 30 6.23 -7.51 17.24
C VAL A 30 5.14 -6.62 16.64
N TYR A 31 5.03 -6.57 15.31
CA TYR A 31 3.98 -5.80 14.64
C TYR A 31 2.59 -6.38 14.90
N GLU A 32 2.45 -7.70 14.88
CA GLU A 32 1.19 -8.40 15.15
C GLU A 32 0.69 -8.15 16.58
N GLU A 33 1.58 -8.27 17.58
CA GLU A 33 1.25 -7.95 18.97
C GLU A 33 0.85 -6.49 19.15
N ALA A 34 1.56 -5.56 18.49
CA ALA A 34 1.26 -4.14 18.56
C ALA A 34 -0.12 -3.83 17.94
N ALA A 35 -0.42 -4.41 16.77
CA ALA A 35 -1.71 -4.24 16.11
C ALA A 35 -2.86 -4.82 16.95
N GLN A 36 -2.65 -5.99 17.58
CA GLN A 36 -3.64 -6.61 18.45
C GLN A 36 -3.91 -5.77 19.70
N LYS A 37 -2.86 -5.26 20.36
CA LYS A 37 -3.00 -4.38 21.54
C LYS A 37 -3.70 -3.06 21.20
N ALA A 38 -3.47 -2.54 19.99
CA ALA A 38 -4.14 -1.35 19.50
C ALA A 38 -5.57 -1.60 18.99
N GLY A 39 -6.04 -2.86 18.98
CA GLY A 39 -7.42 -3.20 18.62
C GLY A 39 -7.70 -3.18 17.12
N TYR A 40 -6.68 -3.29 16.28
CA TYR A 40 -6.87 -3.28 14.83
C TYR A 40 -7.52 -4.59 14.34
N PRO A 41 -8.51 -4.52 13.43
CA PRO A 41 -9.17 -5.70 12.88
C PRO A 41 -8.32 -6.37 11.78
N SER A 42 -7.28 -5.69 11.26
CA SER A 42 -6.35 -6.27 10.30
C SER A 42 -4.98 -5.59 10.33
N MET A 43 -3.92 -6.37 10.10
CA MET A 43 -2.55 -5.85 9.96
C MET A 43 -2.41 -4.81 8.85
N ARG A 44 -3.19 -4.96 7.77
CA ARG A 44 -3.16 -4.02 6.65
C ARG A 44 -3.55 -2.61 7.07
N GLN A 45 -4.61 -2.47 7.87
CA GLN A 45 -5.05 -1.16 8.35
C GLN A 45 -4.01 -0.55 9.29
N PHE A 46 -3.47 -1.35 10.21
CA PHE A 46 -2.38 -0.93 11.08
C PHE A 46 -1.18 -0.36 10.30
N TYR A 47 -0.74 -1.04 9.24
CA TYR A 47 0.35 -0.54 8.41
C TYR A 47 0.01 0.73 7.64
N LEU A 48 -1.21 0.83 7.09
CA LEU A 48 -1.63 2.01 6.35
C LEU A 48 -1.69 3.25 7.25
N ASP A 49 -2.26 3.11 8.44
CA ASP A 49 -2.35 4.19 9.42
C ASP A 49 -0.96 4.63 9.87
N ALA A 50 -0.06 3.69 10.19
CA ALA A 50 1.31 4.00 10.60
C ALA A 50 2.10 4.73 9.49
N ILE A 51 1.91 4.34 8.23
CA ILE A 51 2.51 5.03 7.08
C ILE A 51 1.92 6.44 6.96
N GLN A 52 0.60 6.57 7.07
CA GLN A 52 -0.07 7.85 6.93
C GLN A 52 0.33 8.84 8.03
N GLU A 53 0.41 8.41 9.29
CA GLU A 53 0.91 9.20 10.41
C GLU A 53 2.34 9.70 10.13
N LYS A 54 3.20 8.84 9.56
CA LYS A 54 4.56 9.23 9.21
C LYS A 54 4.60 10.21 8.05
N VAL A 55 3.75 10.04 7.04
CA VAL A 55 3.62 10.95 5.89
C VAL A 55 3.15 12.32 6.36
N GLU A 56 2.13 12.40 7.20
CA GLU A 56 1.62 13.65 7.77
C GLU A 56 2.68 14.40 8.56
N LYS A 57 3.50 13.69 9.37
CA LYS A 57 4.62 14.28 10.12
C LYS A 57 5.77 14.79 9.24
N ILE A 58 5.89 14.34 7.99
CA ILE A 58 6.97 14.73 7.08
C ILE A 58 6.53 15.83 6.12
N LEU A 59 5.28 15.80 5.67
CA LEU A 59 4.75 16.72 4.65
C LEU A 59 4.07 17.96 5.23
N ASN A 60 3.73 17.97 6.52
CA ASN A 60 3.25 19.13 7.27
C ASN A 60 4.33 19.62 8.24
#